data_AF-R0JCL7-F1
#
_entry.id   AF-R0JCL7-F1
#
_cell.length_a   1.000
_cell.length_b   1.000
_cell.length_c   1.000
_cell.angle_alpha   90.00
_cell.angle_beta   90.00
_cell.angle_gamma   90.00
#
_symmetry.space_group_name_H-M   'P 1'
#
loop_
_entity.id
_entity.type
_entity.pdbx_description
1 polymer ?
#
loop_
_entity_poly.entity_id
_entity_poly.type
_entity_poly.pdbx_seq_one_letter_code
_entity_poly.pdbx_strand_id
1 'polypeptide(L)'
;MVALSLKISIGSVVKTMQFEPSTMVYDACRMIRERVPEAQMGQPNDFGLFLSDEDPKKGIWLEAGKALDYYMLRNGDTMEYKKKQRPLKIRMLDGTVKTVMVDDSKTVTDMLMTICARIGITNYDEYSLVREIMEEK
;
A
#
# COMPACT_ATOMS: atom_id res chain seq x y z
N MET A 1 4.40 23.89 -19.35
CA MET A 1 4.73 22.81 -18.41
C MET A 1 4.17 21.52 -18.99
N VAL A 2 4.95 20.43 -19.09
CA VAL A 2 4.48 19.17 -19.70
C VAL A 2 3.80 18.34 -18.61
N ALA A 3 2.51 18.06 -18.77
CA ALA A 3 1.75 17.26 -17.82
C ALA A 3 2.02 15.76 -18.03
N LEU A 4 1.99 14.99 -16.94
CA LEU A 4 1.91 13.53 -16.95
C LEU A 4 0.46 13.09 -17.10
N SER A 5 0.16 12.33 -18.14
CA SER A 5 -1.14 11.69 -18.36
C SER A 5 -1.07 10.25 -17.89
N LEU A 6 -1.57 9.96 -16.68
CA LEU A 6 -1.49 8.66 -16.02
C LEU A 6 -2.87 7.98 -15.99
N LYS A 7 -2.88 6.66 -16.10
CA LYS A 7 -4.09 5.84 -15.90
C LYS A 7 -4.20 5.48 -14.42
N ILE A 8 -5.27 5.91 -13.76
CA ILE A 8 -5.52 5.58 -12.35
C ILE A 8 -6.51 4.41 -12.29
N SER A 9 -6.05 3.26 -11.81
CA SER A 9 -6.86 2.07 -11.56
C SER A 9 -7.39 2.10 -10.13
N ILE A 10 -8.71 1.93 -9.97
CA ILE A 10 -9.42 1.84 -8.68
C ILE A 10 -10.37 0.65 -8.78
N GLY A 11 -9.96 -0.50 -8.25
CA GLY A 11 -10.71 -1.74 -8.40
C GLY A 11 -10.84 -2.13 -9.88
N SER A 12 -12.06 -2.20 -10.40
CA SER A 12 -12.32 -2.48 -11.82
C SER A 12 -12.36 -1.24 -12.71
N VAL A 13 -12.30 -0.03 -12.14
CA VAL A 13 -12.39 1.23 -12.88
C VAL A 13 -11.00 1.74 -13.22
N VAL A 14 -10.82 2.22 -14.45
CA VAL A 14 -9.58 2.90 -14.88
C VAL A 14 -9.94 4.28 -15.41
N LYS A 15 -9.34 5.33 -14.86
CA LYS A 15 -9.56 6.73 -15.27
C LYS A 15 -8.24 7.40 -15.60
N THR A 16 -8.14 7.97 -16.80
CA THR A 16 -6.97 8.78 -17.17
C THR A 16 -7.05 10.14 -16.50
N MET A 17 -5.98 10.55 -15.83
CA MET A 17 -5.86 11.83 -15.13
C MET A 17 -4.53 12.51 -15.49
N GLN A 18 -4.56 13.85 -15.51
CA GLN A 18 -3.37 14.66 -15.73
C GLN A 18 -2.84 15.21 -14.41
N PHE A 19 -1.53 15.12 -14.23
CA PHE A 19 -0.79 15.62 -13.07
C PHE A 19 0.43 16.41 -13.53
N GLU A 20 0.90 17.34 -12.72
CA GLU A 20 2.23 17.91 -12.91
C GLU A 20 3.29 16.91 -12.42
N PRO A 21 4.45 16.76 -13.07
CA PRO A 21 5.50 15.84 -12.63
C PRO A 21 5.93 16.07 -11.16
N SER A 22 5.96 17.33 -10.73
CA SER A 22 6.29 17.76 -9.36
C SER A 22 5.14 17.57 -8.35
N THR A 23 3.99 17.05 -8.77
CA THR A 23 2.85 16.80 -7.87
C THR A 23 3.28 15.81 -6.80
N MET A 24 3.07 16.17 -5.53
CA MET A 24 3.34 15.27 -4.42
C MET A 24 2.35 14.11 -4.41
N VAL A 25 2.79 12.92 -4.02
CA VAL A 25 1.94 11.72 -3.98
C VAL A 25 0.70 11.94 -3.08
N TYR A 26 0.83 12.66 -1.96
CA TYR A 26 -0.33 12.97 -1.11
C TYR A 26 -1.36 13.86 -1.83
N ASP A 27 -0.90 14.84 -2.63
CA ASP A 27 -1.78 15.71 -3.43
C ASP A 27 -2.42 14.93 -4.58
N ALA A 28 -1.66 14.03 -5.23
CA ALA A 28 -2.19 13.14 -6.26
C ALA A 28 -3.33 12.26 -5.70
N CYS A 29 -3.14 11.65 -4.52
CA CYS A 29 -4.20 10.91 -3.82
C CYS A 29 -5.44 11.78 -3.56
N ARG A 30 -5.26 13.02 -3.09
CA ARG A 30 -6.36 13.96 -2.87
C ARG A 30 -7.11 14.27 -4.16
N MET A 31 -6.40 14.60 -5.24
CA MET A 31 -7.00 14.87 -6.55
C MET A 31 -7.80 13.67 -7.09
N ILE A 32 -7.31 12.45 -6.88
CA ILE A 32 -8.00 11.22 -7.27
C ILE A 32 -9.33 11.08 -6.51
N ARG A 33 -9.33 11.27 -5.18
CA ARG A 33 -10.54 11.20 -4.35
C ARG A 33 -11.57 12.29 -4.71
N GLU A 34 -11.12 13.48 -5.07
CA GLU A 34 -12.00 14.57 -5.49
C GLU A 34 -12.67 14.29 -6.84
N ARG A 35 -12.00 13.57 -7.75
CA ARG A 35 -12.46 13.37 -9.14
C ARG A 35 -13.04 11.99 -9.43
N VAL A 36 -12.83 11.00 -8.56
CA VAL A 36 -13.27 9.61 -8.77
C VAL A 36 -14.12 9.16 -7.58
N PRO A 37 -15.45 8.99 -7.75
CA PRO A 37 -16.35 8.56 -6.67
C PRO A 37 -15.90 7.25 -6.00
N GLU A 38 -15.41 6.29 -6.78
CA GLU A 38 -14.92 5.00 -6.29
C GLU A 38 -13.72 5.14 -5.35
N ALA A 39 -12.94 6.22 -5.47
CA ALA A 39 -11.82 6.48 -4.57
C ALA A 39 -12.26 7.07 -3.22
N GLN A 40 -13.53 7.47 -3.05
CA GLN A 40 -14.04 8.07 -1.82
C GLN A 40 -14.37 7.04 -0.74
N MET A 41 -14.29 5.74 -1.04
CA MET A 41 -14.51 4.69 -0.06
C MET A 41 -13.42 4.71 1.04
N GLY A 42 -13.84 4.52 2.29
CA GLY A 42 -12.96 4.44 3.45
C GLY A 42 -12.18 5.72 3.76
N GLN A 43 -11.30 5.64 4.77
CA GLN A 43 -10.48 6.78 5.19
C GLN A 43 -9.29 6.98 4.23
N PRO A 44 -8.89 8.22 3.90
CA PRO A 44 -7.77 8.49 3.00
C PRO A 44 -6.47 7.79 3.41
N ASN A 45 -6.18 7.73 4.72
CA ASN A 45 -4.96 7.14 5.27
C ASN A 45 -4.86 5.62 5.06
N ASP A 46 -5.97 4.93 4.78
CA ASP A 46 -6.00 3.50 4.49
C ASP A 46 -5.62 3.18 3.04
N PHE A 47 -5.48 4.19 2.18
CA PHE A 47 -5.21 4.05 0.75
C PHE A 47 -3.90 4.73 0.38
N GLY A 48 -3.36 4.30 -0.76
CA GLY A 48 -2.16 4.87 -1.35
C GLY A 48 -2.09 4.59 -2.84
N LEU A 49 -1.06 5.12 -3.49
CA LEU A 49 -0.73 4.78 -4.85
C LEU A 49 0.23 3.59 -4.87
N PHE A 50 0.01 2.67 -5.81
CA PHE A 50 0.81 1.47 -6.01
C PHE A 50 1.15 1.33 -7.49
N LEU A 51 2.42 1.07 -7.81
CA LEU A 51 2.83 0.64 -9.15
C LEU A 51 2.91 -0.88 -9.15
N SER A 52 2.05 -1.52 -9.95
CA SER A 52 2.15 -2.95 -10.18
C SER A 52 3.28 -3.28 -11.14
N ASP A 53 3.80 -4.50 -10.98
CA ASP A 53 4.80 -5.12 -11.84
C ASP A 53 4.28 -6.53 -12.20
N GLU A 54 4.80 -7.13 -13.27
CA GLU A 54 4.47 -8.52 -13.63
C GLU A 54 4.87 -9.49 -12.51
N ASP A 55 5.97 -9.20 -11.79
CA ASP A 55 6.31 -9.88 -10.55
C ASP A 55 5.63 -9.16 -9.35
N PRO A 56 4.67 -9.81 -8.66
CA PRO A 56 3.97 -9.20 -7.53
C PRO A 56 4.90 -8.77 -6.39
N LYS A 57 6.13 -9.29 -6.32
CA LYS A 57 7.14 -8.93 -5.31
C LYS A 57 7.86 -7.62 -5.62
N LYS A 58 7.76 -7.13 -6.86
CA LYS A 58 8.42 -5.92 -7.33
C LYS A 58 7.52 -4.70 -7.38
N GLY A 59 6.22 -4.88 -7.13
CA GLY A 59 5.31 -3.74 -7.03
C GLY A 59 5.68 -2.85 -5.85
N ILE A 60 5.52 -1.54 -6.02
CA ILE A 60 5.95 -0.54 -5.04
C ILE A 60 4.81 0.39 -4.63
N TRP A 61 4.74 0.67 -3.33
CA TRP A 61 3.89 1.73 -2.78
C TRP A 61 4.62 3.07 -2.89
N LEU A 62 3.95 4.10 -3.41
CA LEU A 62 4.53 5.43 -3.49
C LEU A 62 4.47 6.13 -2.13
N GLU A 63 5.59 6.69 -1.70
CA GLU A 63 5.71 7.50 -0.49
C GLU A 63 5.02 8.85 -0.64
N ALA A 64 4.17 9.19 0.33
CA ALA A 64 3.36 10.41 0.32
C ALA A 64 4.18 11.71 0.13
N GLY A 65 5.39 11.77 0.69
CA GLY A 65 6.27 12.95 0.63
C GLY A 65 7.17 13.04 -0.60
N LYS A 66 7.01 12.15 -1.58
CA LYS A 66 7.75 12.18 -2.85
C LYS A 66 6.87 12.77 -3.95
N ALA A 67 7.51 13.41 -4.94
CA ALA A 67 6.85 13.81 -6.17
C ALA A 67 6.68 12.62 -7.13
N LEU A 68 5.77 12.74 -8.10
CA LEU A 68 5.49 11.68 -9.08
C LEU A 68 6.70 11.41 -10.00
N ASP A 69 7.47 12.44 -10.35
CA ASP A 69 8.67 12.34 -11.20
C ASP A 69 9.81 11.52 -10.57
N TYR A 70 9.88 11.43 -9.24
CA TYR A 70 10.82 10.57 -8.52
C TYR A 70 10.74 9.10 -8.98
N TYR A 71 9.54 8.66 -9.38
CA TYR A 71 9.28 7.28 -9.80
C TYR A 71 9.43 7.06 -11.30
N MET A 72 9.94 8.04 -12.05
CA MET A 72 10.19 7.96 -13.50
C MET A 72 8.95 7.59 -14.34
N LEU A 73 7.77 8.03 -13.88
CA LEU A 73 6.50 7.80 -14.54
C LEU A 73 6.43 8.47 -15.92
N ARG A 74 5.79 7.79 -16.88
CA ARG A 74 5.61 8.23 -18.26
C ARG A 74 4.13 8.33 -18.62
N ASN A 75 3.86 9.07 -19.68
CA ASN A 75 2.50 9.18 -20.22
C ASN A 75 1.98 7.80 -20.64
N GLY A 76 0.81 7.44 -20.12
CA GLY A 76 0.16 6.16 -20.35
C GLY A 76 0.42 5.10 -19.27
N ASP A 77 1.37 5.35 -18.36
CA ASP A 77 1.64 4.46 -17.23
C ASP A 77 0.41 4.35 -16.33
N THR A 78 0.28 3.19 -15.68
CA THR A 78 -0.86 2.87 -14.82
C THR A 78 -0.43 2.87 -13.35
N MET A 79 -1.17 3.58 -12.51
CA MET A 79 -1.04 3.54 -11.06
C MET A 79 -2.32 3.03 -10.44
N GLU A 80 -2.22 2.22 -9.41
CA GLU A 80 -3.36 1.73 -8.64
C GLU A 80 -3.58 2.60 -7.41
N TYR A 81 -4.78 3.16 -7.25
CA TYR A 81 -5.22 3.72 -5.99
C TYR A 81 -5.85 2.59 -5.16
N LYS A 82 -5.06 2.07 -4.22
CA LYS A 82 -5.29 0.77 -3.59
C LYS A 82 -5.35 0.88 -2.07
N LYS A 83 -6.15 0.02 -1.44
CA LYS A 83 -6.20 -0.10 0.02
C LYS A 83 -4.91 -0.76 0.52
N LYS A 84 -4.20 -0.09 1.42
CA LYS A 84 -2.95 -0.57 2.03
C LYS A 84 -3.18 -1.66 3.07
N GLN A 85 -4.32 -1.59 3.76
CA GLN A 85 -4.68 -2.56 4.79
C GLN A 85 -5.02 -3.92 4.18
N ARG A 86 -4.26 -4.95 4.54
CA ARG A 86 -4.51 -6.35 4.14
C ARG A 86 -4.56 -7.27 5.35
N PRO A 87 -5.30 -8.40 5.28
CA PRO A 87 -5.26 -9.41 6.32
C PRO A 87 -3.92 -10.18 6.27
N LEU A 88 -3.32 -10.40 7.44
CA LEU A 88 -2.16 -11.25 7.65
C LEU A 88 -2.48 -12.29 8.72
N LYS A 89 -2.31 -13.57 8.39
CA LYS A 89 -2.45 -14.68 9.34
C LYS A 89 -1.15 -14.87 10.11
N ILE A 90 -1.24 -14.95 11.43
CA ILE A 90 -0.09 -15.07 12.34
C ILE A 90 -0.37 -16.17 13.34
N ARG A 91 0.57 -17.12 13.45
CA ARG A 91 0.55 -18.13 14.51
C ARG A 91 1.13 -17.53 15.79
N MET A 92 0.37 -17.60 16.86
CA MET A 92 0.73 -17.11 18.19
C MET A 92 1.53 -18.17 18.96
N LEU A 93 2.13 -17.76 20.09
CA LEU A 93 2.90 -18.65 20.96
C LEU A 93 2.06 -19.79 21.56
N ASP A 94 0.74 -19.58 21.72
CA ASP A 94 -0.22 -20.59 22.17
C ASP A 94 -0.67 -21.55 21.04
N GLY A 95 -0.09 -21.41 19.84
CA GLY A 95 -0.42 -22.21 18.66
C GLY A 95 -1.65 -21.75 17.88
N THR A 96 -2.44 -20.80 18.40
CA THR A 96 -3.61 -20.28 17.69
C THR A 96 -3.19 -19.41 16.51
N VAL A 97 -4.00 -19.41 15.44
CA VAL A 97 -3.78 -18.53 14.28
C VAL A 97 -4.78 -17.37 14.33
N LYS A 98 -4.27 -16.14 14.47
CA LYS A 98 -5.09 -14.93 14.39
C LYS A 98 -4.87 -14.21 13.06
N THR A 99 -5.94 -13.62 12.55
CA THR A 99 -5.88 -12.73 11.37
C THR A 99 -5.82 -11.29 11.84
N VAL A 100 -4.77 -10.57 11.47
CA VAL A 100 -4.54 -9.17 11.84
C VAL A 100 -4.49 -8.31 10.59
N MET A 101 -5.11 -7.14 10.61
CA MET A 101 -5.00 -6.17 9.52
C MET A 101 -3.69 -5.39 9.66
N VAL A 102 -2.90 -5.38 8.60
CA VAL A 102 -1.57 -4.76 8.53
C VAL A 102 -1.47 -3.86 7.30
N ASP A 103 -0.68 -2.79 7.39
CA ASP A 103 -0.40 -1.89 6.27
C ASP A 103 0.70 -2.51 5.38
N ASP A 104 0.36 -2.85 4.15
CA ASP A 104 1.26 -3.49 3.17
C ASP A 104 2.37 -2.56 2.65
N SER A 105 2.24 -1.25 2.84
CA SER A 105 3.29 -0.29 2.50
C SER A 105 4.40 -0.20 3.54
N LYS A 106 4.23 -0.88 4.68
CA LYS A 106 5.13 -0.79 5.82
C LYS A 106 6.16 -1.92 5.86
N THR A 107 7.25 -1.65 6.56
CA THR A 107 8.29 -2.65 6.81
C THR A 107 7.77 -3.75 7.74
N VAL A 108 8.42 -4.92 7.72
CA VAL A 108 8.09 -6.02 8.64
C VAL A 108 8.20 -5.58 10.09
N THR A 109 9.15 -4.71 10.42
CA THR A 109 9.34 -4.16 11.77
C THR A 109 8.15 -3.30 12.20
N ASP A 110 7.69 -2.37 11.36
CA ASP A 110 6.51 -1.55 11.65
C ASP A 110 5.23 -2.39 11.76
N MET A 111 5.11 -3.43 10.91
CA MET A 111 4.02 -4.38 10.98
C MET A 111 4.04 -5.14 12.31
N LEU A 112 5.22 -5.59 12.77
CA LEU A 112 5.39 -6.28 14.04
C LEU A 112 4.93 -5.40 15.22
N MET A 113 5.31 -4.12 15.24
CA MET A 113 4.82 -3.18 16.27
C MET A 113 3.28 -3.15 16.31
N THR A 114 2.65 -3.07 15.14
CA THR A 114 1.18 -3.05 15.01
C THR A 114 0.55 -4.36 15.51
N ILE A 115 1.18 -5.50 15.21
CA ILE A 115 0.74 -6.83 15.63
C ILE A 115 0.84 -6.96 17.15
N CYS A 116 2.01 -6.66 17.72
CA CYS A 116 2.30 -6.73 19.16
C CYS A 116 1.34 -5.85 19.97
N ALA A 117 1.12 -4.60 19.53
CA ALA A 117 0.19 -3.68 20.17
C ALA A 117 -1.25 -4.24 20.22
N ARG A 118 -1.70 -4.92 19.15
CA ARG A 118 -3.06 -5.52 19.11
C ARG A 118 -3.22 -6.74 20.01
N ILE A 119 -2.14 -7.46 20.30
CA ILE A 119 -2.18 -8.65 21.17
C ILE A 119 -1.74 -8.36 22.60
N GLY A 120 -1.38 -7.12 22.92
CA GLY A 120 -0.98 -6.69 24.26
C GLY A 120 0.48 -6.98 24.62
N ILE A 121 1.36 -7.12 23.62
CA ILE A 121 2.82 -7.25 23.81
C ILE A 121 3.46 -5.86 23.72
N THR A 122 4.18 -5.46 24.77
CA THR A 122 4.83 -4.14 24.86
C THR A 122 6.29 -4.15 24.44
N ASN A 123 7.02 -5.23 24.70
CA ASN A 123 8.42 -5.48 24.34
C ASN A 123 8.54 -6.08 22.92
N TYR A 124 7.99 -5.41 21.91
CA TYR A 124 7.98 -5.92 20.53
C TYR A 124 9.38 -6.08 19.91
N ASP A 125 10.38 -5.42 20.48
CA ASP A 125 11.80 -5.48 20.10
C ASP A 125 12.45 -6.84 20.40
N GLU A 126 11.88 -7.61 21.32
CA GLU A 126 12.30 -8.99 21.63
C GLU A 126 11.67 -10.04 20.70
N TYR A 127 10.79 -9.62 19.77
CA TYR A 127 10.07 -10.52 18.87
C TYR A 127 10.51 -10.37 17.41
N SER A 128 10.22 -11.41 16.62
CA SER A 128 10.39 -11.41 15.17
C SER A 128 9.32 -12.27 14.51
N LEU A 129 9.14 -12.12 13.21
CA LEU A 129 8.25 -12.95 12.40
C LEU A 129 9.07 -13.96 11.60
N VAL A 130 8.65 -15.21 11.64
CA VAL A 130 9.24 -16.28 10.85
C VAL A 130 8.24 -16.73 9.79
N ARG A 131 8.72 -16.96 8.57
CA ARG A 131 7.90 -17.57 7.53
C ARG A 131 7.69 -19.05 7.88
N GLU A 132 6.43 -19.46 8.00
CA GLU A 132 6.10 -20.87 8.15
C GLU A 132 6.53 -21.62 6.88
N ILE A 133 7.46 -22.57 7.03
CA ILE A 133 7.82 -23.51 5.97
C ILE A 133 6.84 -24.66 6.11
N MET A 134 5.88 -24.77 5.19
CA MET A 134 5.12 -26.00 5.06
C MET A 134 6.09 -27.02 4.46
N GLU A 135 6.48 -28.04 5.21
CA GLU A 135 7.03 -29.25 4.60
C GLU A 135 5.96 -29.79 3.66
N GLU A 136 6.25 -29.81 2.35
CA GLU A 136 5.46 -30.56 1.39
C GLU A 136 5.53 -32.03 1.81
N LYS A 137 4.42 -32.55 2.33
CA LYS A 137 4.24 -33.98 2.59
C LYS A 137 3.88 -34.72 1.31
#